data_AF-A0A4P6PBD9-F1
#
_entry.id   AF-A0A4P6PBD9-F1
#
_cell.length_a   1.000
_cell.length_b   1.000
_cell.length_c   1.000
_cell.angle_alpha   90.00
_cell.angle_beta   90.00
_cell.angle_gamma   90.00
#
_symmetry.space_group_name_H-M   'P 1'
#
loop_
_entity.id
_entity.type
_entity.pdbx_description
1 polymer ?
#
loop_
_entity_poly.entity_id
_entity_poly.type
_entity_poly.pdbx_seq_one_letter_code
_entity_poly.pdbx_strand_id
1 'polypeptide(L)'
;MRIVFIAILLLSLCSCANIGTGSDKNARVAQQFFQHYAKREDFVTFMSFYAEHAQLIDVVYGHHAQSKTEIRQFLDWQRGEFVLLKGDNILTVSKQTSQANTVITQGYFHRFSYNGETMGPWFFSITLEFDNNHKIIKQTDWINYTPRENFLGGKDVNSLIPVN
;
A
#
# COMPACT_ATOMS: atom_id res chain seq x y z
N MET A 1 16.51 9.83 55.06
CA MET A 1 16.78 10.38 53.71
C MET A 1 17.49 9.41 52.77
N ARG A 2 18.47 8.60 53.19
CA ARG A 2 19.19 7.65 52.30
C ARG A 2 18.31 6.54 51.66
N ILE A 3 17.29 6.05 52.36
CA ILE A 3 16.40 4.97 51.87
C ILE A 3 15.43 5.47 50.78
N VAL A 4 15.00 6.73 50.85
CA VAL A 4 14.09 7.35 49.86
C VAL A 4 14.78 7.54 48.50
N PHE A 5 16.07 7.87 48.50
CA PHE A 5 16.85 7.99 47.26
C PHE A 5 17.08 6.65 46.56
N ILE A 6 17.19 5.54 47.30
CA ILE A 6 17.35 4.20 46.72
C ILE A 6 16.04 3.74 46.05
N ALA A 7 14.89 4.07 46.65
CA ALA A 7 13.58 3.74 46.07
C ALA A 7 13.30 4.48 44.75
N ILE A 8 13.80 5.72 44.59
CA ILE A 8 13.64 6.51 43.35
C ILE A 8 14.58 6.01 42.23
N LEU A 9 15.76 5.49 42.59
CA LEU A 9 16.72 4.94 41.62
C LEU A 9 16.30 3.57 41.05
N LEU A 10 15.44 2.83 41.76
CA LEU A 10 14.90 1.53 41.32
C LEU A 10 13.70 1.68 40.35
N LEU A 11 13.03 2.83 40.35
CA LEU A 11 11.88 3.11 39.47
C LEU A 11 12.28 3.59 38.07
N SER A 12 13.55 3.94 37.84
CA SER A 12 14.05 4.40 36.53
C SER A 12 14.57 3.29 35.61
N LEU A 13 14.58 2.03 36.04
CA LEU A 13 15.12 0.89 35.26
C LEU A 13 14.07 0.09 34.48
N CYS A 14 12.79 0.49 34.49
CA CYS A 14 11.70 -0.25 33.81
C CYS A 14 10.99 0.56 32.71
N SER A 15 11.71 1.44 32.00
CA SER A 15 11.20 2.05 30.77
C SER A 15 12.04 1.63 29.57
N CYS A 16 12.01 0.33 29.25
CA CYS A 16 12.19 -0.08 27.87
C CYS A 16 10.95 0.35 27.11
N ALA A 17 10.89 1.62 26.69
CA ALA A 17 9.99 2.00 25.62
C ALA A 17 10.25 1.03 24.46
N ASN A 18 9.21 0.35 23.99
CA ASN A 18 9.30 -0.57 22.86
C ASN A 18 9.63 0.27 21.63
N ILE A 19 10.93 0.52 21.40
CA ILE A 19 11.43 1.20 20.21
C ILE A 19 11.20 0.21 19.08
N GLY A 20 9.99 0.25 18.50
CA GLY A 20 9.66 -0.53 17.32
C GLY A 20 10.77 -0.37 16.28
N THR A 21 11.20 -1.48 15.72
CA THR A 21 12.28 -1.50 14.74
C THR A 21 11.92 -0.64 13.52
N GLY A 22 12.91 -0.24 12.72
CA GLY A 22 12.65 0.47 11.46
C GLY A 22 11.64 -0.26 10.55
N SER A 23 11.65 -1.60 10.60
CA SER A 23 10.71 -2.45 9.87
C SER A 23 9.27 -2.28 10.39
N ASP A 24 9.07 -2.20 11.71
CA ASP A 24 7.74 -1.98 12.30
C ASP A 24 7.16 -0.62 11.91
N LYS A 25 8.02 0.39 11.74
CA LYS A 25 7.59 1.71 11.27
C LYS A 25 7.20 1.68 9.79
N ASN A 26 7.96 0.99 8.94
CA ASN A 26 7.60 0.82 7.52
C ASN A 26 6.28 0.06 7.35
N ALA A 27 6.04 -0.98 8.17
CA ALA A 27 4.77 -1.70 8.16
C ALA A 27 3.59 -0.76 8.48
N ARG A 28 3.71 0.08 9.51
CA ARG A 28 2.67 1.08 9.84
C ARG A 28 2.45 2.10 8.72
N VAL A 29 3.52 2.60 8.10
CA VAL A 29 3.42 3.54 6.97
C VAL A 29 2.73 2.85 5.78
N ALA A 30 3.08 1.61 5.46
CA ALA A 30 2.42 0.83 4.42
C ALA A 30 0.92 0.62 4.73
N GLN A 31 0.57 0.29 5.96
CA GLN A 31 -0.83 0.18 6.38
C GLN A 31 -1.61 1.48 6.13
N GLN A 32 -1.05 2.63 6.52
CA GLN A 32 -1.66 3.93 6.28
C GLN A 32 -1.80 4.24 4.79
N PHE A 33 -0.75 3.96 4.01
CA PHE A 33 -0.77 4.09 2.55
C PHE A 33 -1.95 3.31 1.94
N PHE A 34 -2.12 2.04 2.31
CA PHE A 34 -3.23 1.22 1.80
C PHE A 34 -4.60 1.64 2.31
N GLN A 35 -4.71 2.21 3.52
CA GLN A 35 -5.95 2.80 4.02
C GLN A 35 -6.37 4.01 3.17
N HIS A 36 -5.45 4.93 2.87
CA HIS A 36 -5.71 6.04 1.97
C HIS A 36 -6.02 5.56 0.56
N TYR A 37 -5.30 4.56 0.06
CA TYR A 37 -5.55 4.02 -1.28
C TYR A 37 -6.91 3.34 -1.37
N ALA A 38 -7.32 2.60 -0.32
CA ALA A 38 -8.62 1.95 -0.25
C ALA A 38 -9.78 2.96 -0.32
N LYS A 39 -9.61 4.15 0.27
CA LYS A 39 -10.64 5.19 0.23
C LYS A 39 -10.63 6.03 -1.03
N ARG A 40 -9.46 6.31 -1.60
CA ARG A 40 -9.28 7.22 -2.75
C ARG A 40 -9.83 8.65 -2.53
N GLU A 41 -9.95 9.09 -1.27
CA GLU A 41 -10.56 10.39 -0.94
C GLU A 41 -9.55 11.54 -0.88
N ASP A 42 -8.28 11.26 -0.54
CA ASP A 42 -7.23 12.28 -0.38
C ASP A 42 -5.97 11.90 -1.16
N PHE A 43 -5.95 12.31 -2.43
CA PHE A 43 -4.84 12.03 -3.34
C PHE A 43 -3.55 12.77 -2.95
N VAL A 44 -3.66 13.94 -2.32
CA VAL A 44 -2.48 14.70 -1.87
C VAL A 44 -1.77 13.96 -0.75
N THR A 45 -2.51 13.48 0.25
CA THR A 45 -1.95 12.65 1.33
C THR A 45 -1.44 11.32 0.80
N PHE A 46 -2.16 10.67 -0.12
CA PHE A 46 -1.69 9.45 -0.79
C PHE A 46 -0.34 9.66 -1.50
N MET A 47 -0.18 10.76 -2.23
CA MET A 47 1.10 11.06 -2.88
C MET A 47 2.19 11.49 -1.89
N SER A 48 1.85 11.89 -0.66
CA SER A 48 2.83 12.29 0.35
C SER A 48 3.71 11.13 0.84
N PHE A 49 3.26 9.87 0.69
CA PHE A 49 4.02 8.69 1.11
C PHE A 49 5.28 8.45 0.25
N TYR A 50 5.32 8.95 -0.98
CA TYR A 50 6.43 8.76 -1.91
C TYR A 50 7.56 9.79 -1.71
N ALA A 51 8.80 9.31 -1.88
CA ALA A 51 9.97 10.15 -2.07
C ALA A 51 9.95 10.81 -3.46
N GLU A 52 10.65 11.93 -3.65
CA GLU A 52 10.65 12.65 -4.93
C GLU A 52 11.21 11.83 -6.10
N HIS A 53 12.22 10.99 -5.81
CA HIS A 53 12.88 10.11 -6.78
C HIS A 53 12.27 8.69 -6.81
N ALA A 54 11.05 8.53 -6.30
CA ALA A 54 10.42 7.21 -6.24
C ALA A 54 10.14 6.64 -7.64
N GLN A 55 10.19 5.31 -7.73
CA GLN A 55 9.87 4.56 -8.94
C GLN A 55 8.64 3.67 -8.72
N LEU A 56 7.86 3.46 -9.77
CA LEU A 56 6.77 2.48 -9.78
C LEU A 56 6.88 1.61 -11.02
N ILE A 57 6.78 0.30 -10.81
CA ILE A 57 6.73 -0.69 -11.88
C ILE A 57 5.44 -1.48 -11.72
N ASP A 58 4.57 -1.43 -12.73
CA ASP A 58 3.47 -2.38 -12.87
C ASP A 58 3.89 -3.46 -13.85
N VAL A 59 4.13 -4.66 -13.32
CA VAL A 59 4.77 -5.73 -14.09
C VAL A 59 3.82 -6.34 -15.11
N VAL A 60 2.55 -6.47 -14.77
CA VAL A 60 1.56 -7.14 -15.66
C VAL A 60 1.00 -6.15 -16.67
N TYR A 61 0.76 -4.90 -16.26
CA TYR A 61 0.33 -3.83 -17.15
C TYR A 61 1.47 -3.33 -18.04
N GLY A 62 2.74 -3.59 -17.67
CA GLY A 62 3.91 -3.19 -18.43
C GLY A 62 4.22 -1.70 -18.34
N HIS A 63 3.90 -1.07 -17.20
CA HIS A 63 4.15 0.36 -16.97
C HIS A 63 5.34 0.60 -16.04
N HIS A 64 6.08 1.68 -16.31
CA HIS A 64 7.20 2.12 -15.51
C HIS A 64 7.19 3.64 -15.39
N ALA A 65 7.13 4.12 -14.16
CA ALA A 65 7.30 5.53 -13.79
C ALA A 65 8.60 5.69 -13.00
N GLN A 66 9.41 6.68 -13.37
CA GLN A 66 10.76 6.89 -12.83
C GLN A 66 10.85 8.06 -11.83
N SER A 67 9.74 8.74 -11.57
CA SER A 67 9.66 9.88 -10.67
C SER A 67 8.31 9.96 -9.96
N LYS A 68 8.26 10.65 -8.82
CA LYS A 68 7.00 10.92 -8.11
C LYS A 68 5.96 11.63 -8.98
N THR A 69 6.40 12.48 -9.90
CA THR A 69 5.53 13.17 -10.87
C THR A 69 4.90 12.19 -11.84
N GLU A 70 5.67 11.25 -12.40
CA GLU A 70 5.14 10.21 -13.28
C GLU A 70 4.23 9.23 -12.52
N ILE A 71 4.60 8.86 -11.29
CA ILE A 71 3.73 8.04 -10.41
C ILE A 71 2.40 8.74 -10.18
N ARG A 72 2.42 10.04 -9.89
CA ARG A 72 1.21 10.85 -9.72
C ARG A 72 0.34 10.75 -10.98
N GLN A 73 0.92 10.97 -12.16
CA GLN A 73 0.17 10.93 -13.43
C GLN A 73 -0.45 9.55 -13.70
N PHE A 74 0.26 8.47 -13.35
CA PHE A 74 -0.22 7.11 -13.53
C PHE A 74 -1.35 6.74 -12.56
N LEU A 75 -1.23 7.14 -11.29
CA LEU A 75 -2.19 6.80 -10.22
C LEU A 75 -3.33 7.81 -10.06
N ASP A 76 -3.37 8.87 -10.87
CA ASP A 76 -4.36 9.95 -10.78
C ASP A 76 -5.77 9.46 -11.09
N TRP A 77 -6.45 8.97 -10.06
CA TRP A 77 -7.84 8.54 -10.13
C TRP A 77 -8.82 9.71 -10.25
N GLN A 78 -8.36 10.96 -10.20
CA GLN A 78 -9.21 12.14 -10.42
C GLN A 78 -9.32 12.51 -11.91
N ARG A 79 -8.48 11.91 -12.77
CA ARG A 79 -8.44 12.21 -14.21
C ARG A 79 -9.62 11.65 -15.02
N GLY A 80 -10.40 10.73 -14.44
CA GLY A 80 -11.52 10.07 -15.09
C GLY A 80 -12.71 9.90 -14.17
N GLU A 81 -13.80 9.37 -14.71
CA GLU A 81 -14.99 9.05 -13.93
C GLU A 81 -14.81 7.71 -13.23
N PHE A 82 -14.69 7.74 -11.91
CA PHE A 82 -14.53 6.55 -11.09
C PHE A 82 -15.75 6.32 -10.20
N VAL A 83 -16.29 5.11 -10.21
CA VAL A 83 -17.45 4.72 -9.38
C VAL A 83 -17.19 3.37 -8.73
N LEU A 84 -17.29 3.31 -7.39
CA LEU A 84 -17.35 2.03 -6.69
C LEU A 84 -18.69 1.35 -6.98
N LEU A 85 -18.65 0.11 -7.47
CA LEU A 85 -19.89 -0.62 -7.76
C LEU A 85 -20.49 -1.23 -6.48
N LYS A 86 -19.69 -1.43 -5.43
CA LYS A 86 -20.13 -1.94 -4.14
C LYS A 86 -19.13 -1.61 -3.01
N GLY A 87 -19.66 -1.31 -1.83
CA GLY A 87 -18.88 -1.00 -0.62
C GLY A 87 -18.18 0.36 -0.68
N ASP A 88 -17.42 0.66 0.37
CA ASP A 88 -16.81 1.99 0.58
C ASP A 88 -15.30 2.01 0.34
N ASN A 89 -14.71 0.88 -0.07
CA ASN A 89 -13.28 0.73 -0.30
C ASN A 89 -13.03 0.11 -1.66
N ILE A 90 -12.06 0.64 -2.43
CA ILE A 90 -11.64 0.08 -3.71
C ILE A 90 -10.80 -1.19 -3.56
N LEU A 91 -10.22 -1.42 -2.39
CA LEU A 91 -9.40 -2.61 -2.14
C LEU A 91 -9.52 -3.10 -0.71
N THR A 92 -9.20 -4.38 -0.52
CA THR A 92 -9.03 -5.02 0.78
C THR A 92 -7.64 -5.63 0.86
N VAL A 93 -6.91 -5.29 1.93
CA VAL A 93 -5.63 -5.93 2.29
C VAL A 93 -5.94 -7.20 3.07
N SER A 94 -5.43 -8.35 2.60
CA SER A 94 -5.59 -9.64 3.27
C SER A 94 -4.36 -10.06 4.07
N LYS A 95 -3.16 -9.62 3.65
CA LYS A 95 -1.91 -9.94 4.32
C LYS A 95 -0.89 -8.84 4.08
N GLN A 96 -0.10 -8.55 5.11
CA GLN A 96 1.06 -7.67 5.02
C GLN A 96 2.23 -8.31 5.76
N THR A 97 3.41 -8.29 5.15
CA THR A 97 4.65 -8.80 5.73
C THR A 97 5.76 -7.80 5.52
N SER A 98 6.51 -7.49 6.56
CA SER A 98 7.61 -6.53 6.53
C SER A 98 8.94 -7.20 6.88
N GLN A 99 10.00 -6.82 6.16
CA GLN A 99 11.37 -7.22 6.47
C GLN A 99 12.32 -6.10 6.05
N ALA A 100 13.20 -5.68 6.96
CA ALA A 100 14.12 -4.56 6.75
C ALA A 100 13.37 -3.32 6.22
N ASN A 101 13.76 -2.81 5.05
CA ASN A 101 13.16 -1.65 4.40
C ASN A 101 12.09 -2.00 3.36
N THR A 102 11.59 -3.24 3.35
CA THR A 102 10.59 -3.71 2.37
C THR A 102 9.32 -4.16 3.07
N VAL A 103 8.17 -3.82 2.48
CA VAL A 103 6.85 -4.32 2.89
C VAL A 103 6.14 -4.90 1.68
N ILE A 104 5.72 -6.16 1.78
CA ILE A 104 4.90 -6.84 0.78
C ILE A 104 3.47 -6.87 1.30
N THR A 105 2.54 -6.37 0.50
CA THR A 105 1.11 -6.34 0.81
C THR A 105 0.34 -7.10 -0.25
N GLN A 106 -0.51 -8.02 0.19
CA GLN A 106 -1.37 -8.83 -0.65
C GLN A 106 -2.82 -8.51 -0.34
N GLY A 107 -3.67 -8.61 -1.36
CA GLY A 107 -5.07 -8.27 -1.24
C GLY A 107 -5.77 -8.38 -2.58
N TYR A 108 -6.90 -7.69 -2.68
CA TYR A 108 -7.64 -7.58 -3.92
C TYR A 108 -8.31 -6.22 -4.06
N PHE A 109 -8.39 -5.74 -5.31
CA PHE A 109 -9.27 -4.65 -5.70
C PHE A 109 -10.71 -5.18 -5.83
N HIS A 110 -11.66 -4.40 -5.36
CA HIS A 110 -13.10 -4.62 -5.56
C HIS A 110 -13.51 -4.27 -6.99
N ARG A 111 -14.77 -4.56 -7.36
CA ARG A 111 -15.31 -4.12 -8.64
C ARG A 111 -15.58 -2.61 -8.63
N PHE A 112 -15.22 -1.96 -9.72
CA PHE A 112 -15.44 -0.53 -9.93
C PHE A 112 -15.74 -0.25 -11.40
N SER A 113 -16.29 0.91 -11.70
CA SER A 113 -16.36 1.46 -13.05
C SER A 113 -15.32 2.56 -13.20
N TYR A 114 -14.63 2.58 -14.33
CA TYR A 114 -13.74 3.67 -14.73
C TYR A 114 -14.04 4.07 -16.16
N ASN A 115 -14.43 5.34 -16.38
CA ASN A 115 -14.88 5.86 -17.67
C ASN A 115 -15.96 4.98 -18.35
N GLY A 116 -16.88 4.45 -17.54
CA GLY A 116 -17.99 3.60 -18.01
C GLY A 116 -17.65 2.11 -18.16
N GLU A 117 -16.38 1.72 -18.07
CA GLU A 117 -15.96 0.32 -18.17
C GLU A 117 -15.92 -0.34 -16.79
N THR A 118 -16.55 -1.51 -16.65
CA THR A 118 -16.49 -2.30 -15.42
C THR A 118 -15.15 -3.03 -15.33
N MET A 119 -14.46 -2.77 -14.23
CA MET A 119 -13.13 -3.28 -13.91
C MET A 119 -13.17 -4.08 -12.61
N GLY A 120 -12.14 -4.92 -12.40
CA GLY A 120 -12.04 -5.75 -11.21
C GLY A 120 -13.02 -6.93 -11.17
N PRO A 121 -13.00 -7.72 -10.09
CA PRO A 121 -12.05 -7.62 -8.99
C PRO A 121 -10.68 -8.16 -9.42
N TRP A 122 -9.59 -7.71 -8.79
CA TRP A 122 -8.23 -8.11 -9.16
C TRP A 122 -7.42 -8.46 -7.93
N PHE A 123 -6.83 -9.66 -7.89
CA PHE A 123 -5.81 -9.97 -6.91
C PHE A 123 -4.57 -9.11 -7.13
N PHE A 124 -3.93 -8.69 -6.03
CA PHE A 124 -2.67 -7.98 -6.10
C PHE A 124 -1.65 -8.51 -5.09
N SER A 125 -0.38 -8.34 -5.46
CA SER A 125 0.77 -8.33 -4.56
C SER A 125 1.60 -7.09 -4.88
N ILE A 126 1.62 -6.13 -3.95
CA ILE A 126 2.31 -4.85 -4.09
C ILE A 126 3.48 -4.84 -3.10
N THR A 127 4.68 -4.59 -3.61
CA THR A 127 5.90 -4.47 -2.81
C THR A 127 6.31 -3.02 -2.72
N LEU A 128 6.50 -2.52 -1.51
CA LEU A 128 6.96 -1.17 -1.21
C LEU A 128 8.36 -1.25 -0.59
N GLU A 129 9.34 -0.58 -1.19
CA GLU A 129 10.67 -0.37 -0.64
C GLU A 129 10.78 1.07 -0.11
N PHE A 130 11.37 1.23 1.07
CA PHE A 130 11.41 2.48 1.82
C PHE A 130 12.84 3.01 2.00
N ASP A 131 12.97 4.34 2.09
CA ASP A 131 14.20 5.00 2.53
C ASP A 131 14.29 5.12 4.07
N ASN A 132 15.37 5.75 4.55
CA ASN A 132 15.58 6.00 5.98
C ASN A 132 14.57 7.00 6.59
N ASN A 133 13.85 7.76 5.76
CA ASN A 133 12.77 8.65 6.18
C ASN A 133 11.39 7.97 6.13
N HIS A 134 11.35 6.66 5.84
CA HIS A 134 10.14 5.87 5.66
C HIS A 134 9.25 6.39 4.52
N LYS A 135 9.86 6.98 3.50
CA LYS A 135 9.20 7.30 2.24
C LYS A 135 9.36 6.14 1.26
N ILE A 136 8.33 5.88 0.48
CA ILE A 136 8.36 4.87 -0.58
C ILE A 136 9.31 5.38 -1.66
N ILE A 137 10.39 4.63 -1.91
CA ILE A 137 11.34 4.88 -3.00
C ILE A 137 11.11 3.96 -4.19
N LYS A 138 10.43 2.83 -3.98
CA LYS A 138 10.04 1.94 -5.07
C LYS A 138 8.75 1.20 -4.74
N GLN A 139 7.84 1.17 -5.71
CA GLN A 139 6.66 0.33 -5.72
C GLN A 139 6.76 -0.67 -6.87
N THR A 140 6.45 -1.94 -6.61
CA THR A 140 6.35 -2.97 -7.64
C THR A 140 5.03 -3.70 -7.51
N ASP A 141 4.21 -3.59 -8.53
CA ASP A 141 2.85 -4.07 -8.57
C ASP A 141 2.77 -5.34 -9.42
N TRP A 142 2.22 -6.38 -8.82
CA TRP A 142 1.76 -7.58 -9.51
C TRP A 142 0.26 -7.68 -9.36
N ILE A 143 -0.47 -7.22 -10.36
CA ILE A 143 -1.93 -7.19 -10.34
C ILE A 143 -2.46 -8.15 -11.41
N ASN A 144 -3.37 -9.03 -11.01
CA ASN A 144 -3.99 -9.99 -11.90
C ASN A 144 -5.16 -9.33 -12.64
N TYR A 145 -4.87 -8.53 -13.65
CA TYR A 145 -5.87 -7.77 -14.40
C TYR A 145 -6.84 -8.66 -15.19
N THR A 146 -8.05 -8.15 -15.39
CA THR A 146 -9.10 -8.67 -16.30
C THR A 146 -9.62 -7.55 -17.20
N PRO A 147 -10.13 -7.87 -18.41
CA PRO A 147 -10.26 -9.23 -18.99
C PRO A 147 -8.89 -9.84 -19.33
N ARG A 148 -8.73 -11.15 -19.06
CA ARG A 148 -7.44 -11.87 -19.20
C ARG A 148 -6.91 -11.91 -20.63
N GLU A 149 -7.80 -11.76 -21.61
CA GLU A 149 -7.51 -11.71 -23.04
C GLU A 149 -6.52 -10.58 -23.39
N ASN A 150 -6.47 -9.54 -22.57
CA ASN A 150 -5.55 -8.41 -22.75
C ASN A 150 -4.16 -8.64 -22.11
N PHE A 151 -3.92 -9.81 -21.49
CA PHE A 151 -2.71 -10.10 -20.70
C PHE A 151 -2.18 -11.53 -20.94
N LEU A 152 -1.30 -12.03 -20.07
CA LEU A 152 -0.50 -13.26 -20.19
C LEU A 152 -1.27 -14.61 -20.36
N GLY A 153 -2.58 -14.61 -20.61
CA GLY A 153 -3.42 -15.82 -20.80
C GLY A 153 -3.62 -16.66 -19.52
N GLY A 154 -4.39 -17.76 -19.60
CA GLY A 154 -4.67 -18.65 -18.44
C GLY A 154 -6.01 -18.39 -17.74
N LYS A 155 -6.42 -19.32 -16.86
CA LYS A 155 -7.73 -19.28 -16.17
C LYS A 155 -7.87 -18.03 -15.30
N ASP A 156 -9.05 -17.42 -15.30
CA ASP A 156 -9.36 -16.28 -14.44
C ASP A 156 -9.57 -16.72 -12.98
N VAL A 157 -8.51 -16.60 -12.19
CA VAL A 157 -8.56 -16.86 -10.74
C VAL A 157 -9.18 -15.71 -9.94
N ASN A 158 -9.44 -14.53 -10.53
CA ASN A 158 -10.13 -13.45 -9.82
C ASN A 158 -11.60 -13.80 -9.50
N SER A 159 -12.18 -14.76 -10.22
CA SER A 159 -13.49 -15.35 -9.90
C SER A 159 -13.58 -15.96 -8.49
N LEU A 160 -12.43 -16.26 -7.87
CA LEU A 160 -12.35 -16.78 -6.50
C LEU A 160 -12.46 -15.68 -5.43
N ILE A 161 -12.46 -14.40 -5.81
CA ILE A 161 -12.60 -13.27 -4.88
C ILE A 161 -14.05 -13.19 -4.38
N PRO A 162 -14.29 -13.16 -3.05
CA PRO A 162 -15.64 -13.04 -2.51
C PRO A 162 -16.37 -11.80 -3.02
N VAL A 163 -17.63 -11.97 -3.44
CA VAL A 163 -18.50 -10.86 -3.86
C VAL A 163 -19.20 -10.28 -2.63
N ASN A 164 -18.43 -9.60 -1.78
CA ASN A 164 -18.98 -8.94 -0.59
C ASN A 164 -19.81 -7.72 -0.93
#